data_AF-U7P1Q7-F1
#
_entry.id   AF-U7P1Q7-F1
#
_cell.length_a   1.000
_cell.length_b   1.000
_cell.length_c   1.000
_cell.angle_alpha   90.00
_cell.angle_beta   90.00
_cell.angle_gamma   90.00
#
_symmetry.space_group_name_H-M   'P 1'
#
loop_
_entity.id
_entity.type
_entity.pdbx_description
1 polymer ?
#
loop_
_entity_poly.entity_id
_entity_poly.type
_entity_poly.pdbx_seq_one_letter_code
_entity_poly.pdbx_strand_id
1 'polypeptide(L)' 'MARKDDYEIIFRPYIRKNGKIIRPKKGKVFPIKVRKKR' A
#
# COMPACT_ATOMS: atom_id res chain seq x y z
N MET A 1 -5.97 18.05 17.02
CA MET A 1 -6.66 16.82 16.60
C MET A 1 -6.09 16.40 15.24
N ALA A 2 -5.35 15.30 15.17
CA ALA A 2 -4.79 14.81 13.91
C ALA A 2 -5.95 14.38 12.98
N ARG A 3 -6.08 15.03 11.83
CA ARG A 3 -7.11 14.77 10.83
C ARG A 3 -7.05 13.29 10.42
N LYS A 4 -8.12 12.54 10.70
CA LYS A 4 -8.20 11.09 10.46
C LYS A 4 -8.26 10.72 8.97
N ASP A 5 -8.38 11.70 8.08
CA ASP A 5 -8.81 11.54 6.69
C ASP A 5 -7.72 11.67 5.62
N ASP A 6 -6.46 11.93 6.00
CA ASP A 6 -5.36 12.09 5.03
C ASP A 6 -4.74 10.76 4.58
N TYR A 7 -5.44 9.63 4.71
CA TYR A 7 -4.92 8.32 4.32
C TYR A 7 -5.89 7.56 3.41
N GLU A 8 -5.36 6.96 2.35
CA GLU A 8 -6.09 6.12 1.41
C GLU A 8 -5.48 4.71 1.38
N ILE A 9 -6.31 3.70 1.14
CA ILE A 9 -5.84 2.34 0.90
C ILE A 9 -5.73 2.14 -0.61
N ILE A 10 -4.51 1.90 -1.09
CA ILE A 10 -4.24 1.50 -2.47
C ILE A 10 -3.90 0.02 -2.53
N PHE A 11 -4.26 -0.63 -3.63
CA PHE A 11 -3.95 -2.04 -3.87
C PHE A 11 -2.82 -2.17 -4.87
N ARG A 12 -1.67 -2.69 -4.44
CA ARG A 12 -0.51 -2.87 -5.33
C ARG A 12 -0.31 -4.35 -5.70
N PRO A 13 0.05 -4.64 -6.96
CA PRO A 13 0.35 -5.99 -7.42
C PRO A 13 1.67 -6.54 -6.86
N TYR A 14 2.52 -5.69 -6.27
CA TYR A 14 3.75 -6.09 -5.60
C TYR A 14 4.18 -5.05 -4.56
N ILE A 15 5.04 -5.47 -3.62
CA ILE A 15 5.74 -4.57 -2.69
C ILE A 15 7.24 -4.80 -2.76
N ARG A 16 8.03 -3.76 -2.47
CA ARG A 16 9.48 -3.89 -2.26
C ARG A 16 9.73 -3.87 -0.75
N LYS A 17 10.37 -4.93 -0.24
CA LYS A 17 10.78 -5.03 1.17
C LYS A 17 12.24 -5.45 1.20
N ASN A 18 13.09 -4.66 1.85
CA ASN A 18 14.54 -4.91 1.97
C ASN A 18 15.23 -5.20 0.63
N GLY A 19 14.97 -4.37 -0.38
CA GLY A 19 15.52 -4.52 -1.73
C GLY A 19 14.90 -5.62 -2.59
N LYS A 20 14.18 -6.58 -1.99
CA LYS A 20 13.52 -7.69 -2.70
C LYS A 20 12.10 -7.31 -3.13
N ILE A 21 11.71 -7.75 -4.33
CA ILE A 21 10.33 -7.63 -4.83
C ILE A 21 9.54 -8.83 -4.35
N ILE A 22 8.47 -8.57 -3.60
CA ILE A 22 7.52 -9.59 -3.12
C ILE A 22 6.25 -9.44 -3.94
N ARG A 23 5.85 -10.52 -4.62
CA ARG A 23 4.58 -10.63 -5.34
C ARG A 23 3.64 -11.52 -4.55
N PRO A 24 2.34 -11.18 -4.45
CA PRO A 24 1.34 -12.02 -3.83
C PRO A 24 1.04 -13.25 -4.73
N LYS A 25 0.65 -14.37 -4.13
CA LYS A 25 0.23 -15.58 -4.88
C LYS A 25 -1.14 -15.35 -5.52
N LYS A 26 -1.31 -15.85 -6.77
CA LYS A 26 -2.56 -15.92 -7.58
C LYS A 26 -3.63 -14.85 -7.26
N GLY A 27 -3.66 -13.78 -8.05
CA GLY A 27 -4.78 -12.82 -8.10
C GLY A 27 -4.98 -11.93 -6.86
N LYS A 28 -4.20 -12.13 -5.79
CA LYS A 28 -4.23 -11.28 -4.60
C LYS A 28 -3.42 -10.00 -4.83
N VAL A 29 -3.72 -8.94 -4.09
CA VAL A 29 -3.03 -7.65 -4.13
C VAL A 29 -2.68 -7.22 -2.71
N PHE A 30 -1.63 -6.42 -2.55
CA PHE A 30 -1.24 -5.90 -1.24
C PHE A 30 -2.01 -4.61 -0.94
N PRO A 31 -2.81 -4.55 0.15
CA PRO A 31 -3.37 -3.29 0.63
C PRO A 31 -2.27 -2.46 1.28
N ILE A 32 -2.12 -1.21 0.84
CA ILE A 32 -1.14 -0.27 1.39
C ILE A 32 -1.85 1.01 1.78
N LYS A 33 -1.68 1.39 3.05
CA LYS A 33 -2.13 2.68 3.55
C LYS A 33 -1.13 3.75 3.14
N VAL A 34 -1.53 4.63 2.24
CA VAL A 34 -0.72 5.78 1.78
C VAL A 34 -1.31 7.06 2.30
N ARG A 35 -0.46 8.07 2.54
CA ARG A 35 -0.95 9.41 2.89
C ARG A 35 -1.36 10.12 1.60
N LYS A 36 -2.59 10.61 1.55
CA LYS A 36 -3.12 11.42 0.45
C LYS A 36 -2.40 12.77 0.47
N LYS A 37 -1.47 12.98 -0.44
CA LYS A 37 -0.83 14.29 -0.63
C LYS A 37 -1.80 15.12 -1.48
N ARG A 38 -2.31 16.21 -0.91
CA ARG A 38 -3.11 17.21 -1.63
C ARG A 38 -2.26 17.92 -2.66
#